data_AF-A0A7C5H765-F1
#
_entry.id   AF-A0A7C5H765-F1
#
_cell.length_a   1.000
_cell.length_b   1.000
_cell.length_c   1.000
_cell.angle_alpha   90.00
_cell.angle_beta   90.00
_cell.angle_gamma   90.00
#
_symmetry.space_group_name_H-M   'P 1'
#
loop_
_entity.id
_entity.type
_entity.pdbx_description
1 polymer ?
#
loop_
_entity_poly.entity_id
_entity_poly.type
_entity_poly.pdbx_seq_one_letter_code
_entity_poly.pdbx_strand_id
1 'polypeptide(L)' 'MVVALMRRATNGLIRTCSMVFKEKGYSEAPYARAMAEAVGAEHYERVITAQDVLNELGDIVRTIYRLLFRACLAGRN' A
#
# COMPACT_ATOMS: atom_id res chain seq x y z
N MET A 1 9.05 -7.98 -5.97
CA MET A 1 8.86 -9.24 -6.73
C MET A 1 7.60 -9.23 -7.62
N VAL A 2 6.40 -8.95 -7.10
CA VAL A 2 5.16 -8.90 -7.94
C VAL A 2 5.29 -7.92 -9.12
N VAL A 3 5.84 -6.74 -8.88
CA VAL A 3 5.96 -5.70 -9.91
C VAL A 3 6.86 -6.09 -11.09
N ALA A 4 7.86 -6.94 -10.85
CA ALA A 4 8.71 -7.47 -11.92
C ALA A 4 7.93 -8.43 -12.83
N LEU A 5 7.01 -9.22 -12.26
CA LEU A 5 6.09 -10.04 -13.05
C LEU A 5 5.08 -9.16 -13.79
N MET A 6 4.55 -8.10 -13.16
CA MET A 6 3.68 -7.14 -13.83
C MET A 6 4.37 -6.51 -15.06
N ARG A 7 5.66 -6.18 -14.94
CA ARG A 7 6.48 -5.67 -16.06
C ARG A 7 6.62 -6.66 -17.21
N ARG A 8 6.72 -7.96 -16.92
CA ARG A 8 6.76 -9.01 -17.97
C ARG A 8 5.40 -9.21 -18.63
N ALA A 9 4.31 -9.06 -17.88
CA ALA A 9 2.95 -9.25 -18.37
C ALA A 9 2.37 -8.03 -19.09
N THR A 10 2.97 -6.85 -18.91
CA THR A 10 2.45 -5.57 -19.38
C THR A 10 3.46 -4.90 -20.30
N ASN A 11 3.02 -4.40 -21.46
CA ASN A 11 3.87 -3.57 -22.33
C ASN A 11 3.74 -2.06 -22.05
N GLY A 12 2.65 -1.64 -21.39
CA GLY A 12 2.39 -0.24 -21.04
C GLY A 12 3.16 0.30 -19.83
N LEU A 13 2.80 1.53 -19.44
CA LEU A 13 3.32 2.21 -18.27
C LEU A 13 2.82 1.52 -16.99
N ILE A 14 3.74 1.23 -16.07
CA ILE A 14 3.41 0.70 -14.75
C ILE A 14 3.55 1.84 -13.75
N ARG A 15 2.51 2.02 -12.94
CA ARG A 15 2.52 2.96 -11.81
C ARG A 15 2.60 2.20 -10.52
N THR A 16 3.48 2.63 -9.64
CA THR A 16 3.64 2.06 -8.31
C THR A 16 3.48 3.17 -7.28
N CYS A 17 2.91 2.84 -6.13
CA CYS A 17 2.86 3.74 -5.01
C CYS A 17 3.34 3.06 -3.74
N SER A 18 4.01 3.82 -2.88
CA SER A 18 4.44 3.36 -1.56
C SER A 18 4.04 4.39 -0.50
N MET A 19 3.61 3.88 0.66
CA MET A 19 3.51 4.67 1.87
C MET A 19 4.87 4.64 2.58
N VAL A 20 5.40 5.81 2.87
CA VAL A 20 6.77 6.00 3.34
C VAL A 20 6.73 6.61 4.72
N PHE A 21 7.28 5.95 5.74
CA PHE A 21 7.40 6.57 7.05
C PHE A 21 8.38 7.74 7.02
N LYS A 22 8.03 8.83 7.70
CA LYS A 22 8.91 9.99 7.88
C LYS A 22 10.19 9.62 8.62
N GLU A 23 10.09 8.70 9.58
CA GLU A 23 11.20 8.14 10.33
C GLU A 23 12.01 7.18 9.46
N LYS A 24 13.25 7.56 9.13
CA LYS A 24 14.12 6.79 8.22
C LYS A 24 14.31 5.33 8.65
N GLY A 25 14.36 5.06 9.95
CA GLY A 25 14.54 3.70 10.49
C GLY A 25 13.40 2.74 10.21
N TYR A 26 12.21 3.24 9.86
CA TYR A 26 11.03 2.44 9.52
C TYR A 26 10.71 2.50 8.02
N SER A 27 11.46 3.27 7.26
CA SER A 27 11.15 3.57 5.86
C SER A 27 11.76 2.56 4.90
N GLU A 28 10.92 1.92 4.11
CA GLU A 28 11.33 1.02 3.03
C GLU A 28 11.53 1.75 1.68
N ALA A 29 11.41 3.08 1.67
CA ALA A 29 11.48 3.89 0.45
C ALA A 29 12.71 3.62 -0.44
N PRO A 30 13.93 3.43 0.10
CA PRO A 30 15.09 3.14 -0.74
C PRO A 30 14.91 1.86 -1.58
N TYR A 31 14.29 0.83 -1.00
CA TYR A 31 14.04 -0.44 -1.69
C TYR A 31 12.91 -0.30 -2.72
N ALA A 32 11.86 0.45 -2.39
CA ALA A 32 10.75 0.72 -3.31
C ALA A 32 11.21 1.49 -4.56
N ARG A 33 12.02 2.55 -4.37
CA ARG A 33 12.63 3.31 -5.46
C ARG A 33 13.53 2.45 -6.33
N ALA A 34 14.44 1.69 -5.72
CA ALA A 34 15.34 0.81 -6.45
C ALA A 34 14.57 -0.22 -7.30
N MET A 35 13.49 -0.78 -6.77
CA MET A 35 12.64 -1.70 -7.52
C MET A 35 11.90 -1.00 -8.65
N ALA A 36 11.34 0.19 -8.43
CA ALA A 36 10.65 0.94 -9.46
C ALA A 36 11.57 1.35 -10.61
N GLU A 37 12.79 1.79 -10.28
CA GLU A 37 13.84 2.09 -11.26
C GLU A 37 14.19 0.84 -12.08
N ALA A 38 14.42 -0.29 -11.41
CA ALA A 38 14.79 -1.55 -12.08
C ALA A 38 13.71 -2.08 -13.05
N VAL A 39 12.43 -1.73 -12.87
CA VAL A 39 11.35 -2.12 -13.79
C VAL A 39 10.85 -1.00 -14.69
N GLY A 40 11.44 0.20 -14.60
CA GLY A 40 11.00 1.38 -15.35
C GLY A 40 9.56 1.79 -15.02
N ALA A 41 9.17 1.74 -13.74
CA ALA A 41 7.86 2.16 -13.28
C ALA A 41 7.85 3.64 -12.86
N GLU A 42 6.73 4.31 -13.10
CA GLU A 42 6.46 5.63 -12.53
C GLU A 42 6.08 5.46 -11.05
N HIS A 43 6.94 5.95 -10.16
CA HIS A 43 6.82 5.72 -8.72
C HIS A 43 6.32 6.95 -7.97
N TYR A 44 5.33 6.73 -7.09
CA TYR A 44 4.76 7.75 -6.23
C TYR A 44 4.97 7.38 -4.77
N GLU A 45 5.31 8.37 -3.96
CA GLU A 45 5.47 8.19 -2.53
C GLU A 45 4.52 9.09 -1.76
N ARG A 46 3.84 8.52 -0.77
CA ARG A 46 3.13 9.27 0.25
C ARG A 46 3.88 9.15 1.55
N VAL A 47 4.52 10.24 1.97
CA VAL A 47 5.12 10.27 3.30
C VAL A 47 4.01 10.31 4.35
N ILE A 48 4.09 9.41 5.34
CA ILE A 48 3.15 9.29 6.46
C ILE A 48 3.90 9.49 7.78
N THR A 49 3.20 10.08 8.74
CA THR A 49 3.66 10.29 10.11
C THR A 49 2.86 9.43 11.08
N ALA A 50 3.36 9.27 12.30
CA ALA A 50 2.60 8.63 13.37
C ALA A 50 1.24 9.32 13.62
N GLN A 51 1.18 10.65 13.50
CA GLN A 51 -0.08 11.38 13.69
C GLN A 51 -1.10 11.09 12.59
N ASP A 52 -0.66 10.93 11.34
CA ASP A 52 -1.56 10.52 10.25
C ASP A 52 -2.22 9.18 10.58
N VAL A 53 -1.44 8.20 11.06
CA VAL A 53 -1.98 6.89 11.46
C VAL A 53 -2.95 7.02 12.63
N LEU A 54 -2.64 7.82 13.65
CA LEU A 54 -3.53 8.04 14.79
C LEU A 54 -4.87 8.66 14.37
N ASN A 55 -4.84 9.58 13.41
CA ASN A 55 -6.06 10.22 12.88
C ASN A 55 -6.94 9.20 12.12
N GLU A 56 -6.33 8.27 11.39
CA GLU A 56 -7.03 7.29 10.55
C GLU A 56 -7.44 6.01 11.31
N LEU A 57 -6.80 5.71 12.45
CA LEU A 57 -6.95 4.44 13.15
C LEU A 57 -8.40 4.12 13.51
N GLY A 58 -9.17 5.13 13.94
CA GLY A 58 -10.58 4.97 14.27
C GLY A 58 -11.42 4.47 13.09
N ASP A 59 -11.19 5.03 11.91
CA ASP A 59 -11.93 4.68 10.69
C ASP A 59 -11.47 3.36 10.08
N ILE A 60 -10.17 3.04 10.18
CA ILE A 60 -9.62 1.72 9.82
C ILE A 60 -10.31 0.64 10.65
N VAL A 61 -10.30 0.80 11.97
CA VAL A 61 -10.90 -0.18 12.90
C VAL A 61 -12.40 -0.30 12.63
N ARG A 62 -13.13 0.81 12.51
CA ARG A 62 -14.56 0.81 12.16
C ARG A 62 -14.85 0.06 10.87
N THR A 63 -14.03 0.27 9.84
CA THR A 63 -14.19 -0.37 8.53
C THR A 63 -13.98 -1.88 8.61
N ILE A 64 -12.94 -2.33 9.32
CA ILE A 64 -12.68 -3.75 9.55
C ILE A 64 -13.87 -4.40 10.26
N TYR A 65 -14.38 -3.80 11.34
CA TYR A 65 -15.55 -4.32 12.04
C TYR A 65 -16.79 -4.40 11.15
N ARG A 66 -17.03 -3.39 10.31
CA ARG A 66 -18.16 -3.38 9.38
C ARG A 66 -18.10 -4.53 8.37
N LEU A 67 -16.92 -4.81 7.82
CA LEU A 67 -16.71 -5.90 6.87
C LEU A 67 -16.88 -7.27 7.53
N LEU A 68 -16.31 -7.47 8.71
CA LEU A 68 -16.45 -8.72 9.47
C LEU A 68 -17.91 -8.99 9.84
N PHE A 69 -18.64 -7.97 10.29
CA PHE A 69 -20.05 -8.12 10.65
C PHE A 69 -20.93 -8.42 9.43
N ARG A 70 -20.66 -7.79 8.28
CA ARG A 70 -21.34 -8.11 7.01
C ARG A 70 -21.04 -9.54 6.53
N ALA A 71 -19.78 -9.97 6.58
CA ALA A 71 -19.42 -11.33 6.20
C ALA A 71 -20.09 -12.39 7.10
N CYS A 72 -20.18 -12.11 8.41
CA CYS A 72 -20.85 -13.00 9.37
C CYS A 72 -22.38 -13.05 9.21
N LEU A 73 -23.01 -12.00 8.69
CA LEU A 73 -24.43 -12.00 8.35
C LEU A 73 -24.72 -12.64 6.98
N ALA A 74 -23.80 -12.51 6.02
CA ALA A 74 -23.94 -13.11 4.69
C ALA A 74 -23.78 -14.64 4.67
N GLY A 75 -23.08 -15.22 5.65
CA GLY A 75 -22.91 -16.68 5.81
C GLY A 75 -23.98 -17.38 6.63
N ARG A 76 -25.13 -16.71 6.92
CA ARG A 76 -26.23 -17.24 7.74
C ARG A 76 -27.49 -17.61 6.94
N ASN A 77 -27.33 -18.01 5.68
CA ASN A 77 -28.42 -18.57 4.86
C ASN A 77 -27.98 -19.90 4.23
#